data_AF-A0A1B2EBY3-F1
#
_entry.id   AF-A0A1B2EBY3-F1
#
_cell.length_a   1.000
_cell.length_b   1.000
_cell.length_c   1.000
_cell.angle_alpha   90.00
_cell.angle_beta   90.00
_cell.angle_gamma   90.00
#
_symmetry.space_group_name_H-M   'P 1'
#
loop_
_entity.id
_entity.type
_entity.pdbx_description
1 polymer ?
#
loop_
_entity_poly.entity_id
_entity_poly.type
_entity_poly.pdbx_seq_one_letter_code
_entity_poly.pdbx_strand_id
1 'polypeptide(L)'
;MINLITLTRHEANARRTIRERNGGREVPFYAHPGMYATRAMKQPDGSMRLIVDIPSVEALKAYRAQVINTTEPQSLLDDMFYVSGEIPRVTAFEHGLPTQHRQPSNGGWEPDPRTPGHG
;
A
#
# COMPACT_ATOMS: atom_id res chain seq x y z
N MET A 1 18.91 -11.40 -11.55
CA MET A 1 19.30 -10.58 -10.39
C MET A 1 19.09 -9.12 -10.77
N ILE A 2 17.97 -8.53 -10.36
CA ILE A 2 17.71 -7.10 -10.57
C ILE A 2 18.20 -6.37 -9.32
N ASN A 3 19.10 -5.41 -9.52
CA ASN A 3 19.85 -4.69 -8.51
C ASN A 3 18.95 -3.95 -7.50
N LEU A 4 19.06 -4.35 -6.23
CA LEU A 4 18.44 -3.70 -5.06
C LEU A 4 19.10 -2.35 -4.69
N ILE A 5 20.15 -1.92 -5.39
CA ILE A 5 20.96 -0.74 -5.01
C ILE A 5 20.52 0.55 -5.73
N THR A 6 19.70 0.49 -6.78
CA THR A 6 19.35 1.69 -7.57
C THR A 6 18.09 2.43 -7.05
N LEU A 7 17.23 1.81 -6.24
CA LEU A 7 16.01 2.46 -5.74
C LEU A 7 16.24 3.45 -4.59
N THR A 8 17.26 3.26 -3.76
CA THR A 8 17.48 4.10 -2.56
C THR A 8 17.90 5.54 -2.87
N ARG A 9 18.50 5.83 -4.04
CA ARG A 9 18.92 7.19 -4.41
C ARG A 9 17.80 8.05 -4.99
N HIS A 10 16.85 7.48 -5.72
CA HIS A 10 15.75 8.24 -6.32
C HIS A 10 14.68 8.61 -5.28
N GLU A 11 14.34 7.69 -4.37
CA GLU A 11 13.42 7.95 -3.27
C GLU A 11 13.95 9.04 -2.31
N ALA A 12 15.25 9.00 -2.01
CA ALA A 12 15.90 10.00 -1.16
C ALA A 12 15.87 11.41 -1.78
N ASN A 13 15.99 11.53 -3.11
CA ASN A 13 15.96 12.81 -3.81
C ASN A 13 14.54 13.39 -3.89
N ALA A 14 13.53 12.58 -4.25
CA ALA A 14 12.14 13.02 -4.24
C ALA A 14 11.72 13.49 -2.84
N ARG A 15 12.10 12.73 -1.81
CA ARG A 15 11.88 13.06 -0.39
C ARG A 15 12.49 14.40 0.01
N ARG A 16 13.75 14.65 -0.38
CA ARG A 16 14.43 15.91 -0.08
C ARG A 16 13.73 17.10 -0.76
N THR A 17 13.39 16.96 -2.04
CA THR A 17 12.77 18.04 -2.81
C THR A 17 11.38 18.40 -2.29
N ILE A 18 10.54 17.41 -1.93
CA ILE A 18 9.24 17.66 -1.31
C ILE A 18 9.43 18.40 0.02
N ARG A 19 10.36 17.97 0.86
CA ARG A 19 10.63 18.62 2.16
C ARG A 19 11.07 20.08 2.01
N GLU A 20 12.03 20.32 1.12
CA GLU A 20 12.61 21.64 0.90
C GLU A 20 11.58 22.60 0.29
N ARG A 21 10.76 22.13 -0.65
CA ARG A 21 9.76 22.98 -1.31
C ARG A 21 8.46 23.14 -0.51
N ASN A 22 8.11 22.17 0.35
CA ASN A 22 6.92 22.25 1.22
C ASN A 22 7.19 23.03 2.52
N GLY A 23 8.38 23.62 2.69
CA GLY A 23 8.74 24.39 3.88
C GLY A 23 8.69 23.57 5.18
N GLY A 24 8.92 22.26 5.10
CA GLY A 24 8.87 21.36 6.26
C GLY A 24 7.48 21.11 6.84
N ARG A 25 6.39 21.57 6.20
CA ARG A 25 5.02 21.23 6.61
C ARG A 25 4.77 19.74 6.46
N GLU A 26 3.87 19.21 7.29
CA GLU A 26 3.39 17.85 7.13
C GLU A 26 2.74 17.66 5.77
N VAL A 27 2.90 16.47 5.20
CA VAL A 27 2.28 16.09 3.94
C VAL A 27 1.19 15.07 4.24
N PRO A 28 -0.08 15.32 3.88
CA PRO A 28 -1.14 14.33 4.00
C PRO A 28 -0.81 13.06 3.22
N PHE A 29 -0.92 11.92 3.88
CA PHE A 29 -0.74 10.59 3.30
C PHE A 29 -2.01 9.78 3.52
N TYR A 30 -2.81 9.63 2.46
CA TYR A 30 -4.06 8.88 2.48
C TYR A 30 -3.81 7.42 2.15
N ALA A 31 -4.33 6.52 2.97
CA ALA A 31 -4.07 5.10 2.89
C ALA A 31 -5.31 4.27 3.23
N HIS A 32 -5.45 3.13 2.54
CA HIS A 32 -6.41 2.13 2.96
C HIS A 32 -5.85 1.34 4.16
N PRO A 33 -6.61 1.08 5.24
CA PRO A 33 -6.10 0.37 6.43
C PRO A 33 -5.48 -0.99 6.11
N GLY A 34 -6.02 -1.71 5.12
CA GLY A 34 -5.49 -2.98 4.64
C GLY A 34 -4.19 -2.92 3.83
N MET A 35 -3.60 -1.73 3.62
CA MET A 35 -2.36 -1.62 2.84
C MET A 35 -1.15 -2.23 3.57
N TYR A 36 -1.16 -2.21 4.91
CA TYR A 36 0.00 -2.58 5.74
C TYR A 36 0.17 -4.09 5.98
N ALA A 37 -0.73 -4.93 5.43
CA ALA A 37 -0.57 -6.37 5.53
C ALA A 37 0.69 -6.83 4.77
N THR A 38 1.45 -7.75 5.37
CA THR A 38 2.58 -8.39 4.70
C THR A 38 2.07 -9.19 3.51
N ARG A 39 2.77 -9.10 2.39
CA ARG A 39 2.36 -9.76 1.13
C ARG A 39 3.45 -10.66 0.59
N ALA A 40 3.03 -11.69 -0.12
CA ALA A 40 3.92 -12.63 -0.76
C ALA A 40 3.34 -13.17 -2.08
N MET A 41 4.22 -13.71 -2.90
CA MET A 41 3.89 -14.54 -4.05
C MET A 41 4.17 -15.99 -3.71
N LYS A 42 3.14 -16.84 -3.69
CA LYS A 42 3.29 -18.28 -3.53
C LYS A 42 3.99 -18.88 -4.75
N GLN A 43 5.07 -19.62 -4.52
CA GLN A 43 5.87 -20.29 -5.55
C GLN A 43 5.32 -21.70 -5.83
N PRO A 44 5.72 -22.35 -6.95
CA PRO A 44 5.29 -23.71 -7.28
C PRO A 44 5.65 -24.76 -6.20
N ASP A 45 6.75 -24.56 -5.47
CA ASP A 45 7.18 -25.42 -4.36
C ASP A 45 6.42 -25.15 -3.04
N GLY A 46 5.46 -24.21 -3.07
CA GLY A 46 4.66 -23.81 -1.92
C GLY A 46 5.28 -22.71 -1.04
N SER A 47 6.54 -22.31 -1.30
CA SER A 47 7.21 -21.25 -0.54
C SER A 47 6.59 -19.87 -0.80
N MET A 48 6.71 -18.96 0.17
CA MET A 48 6.20 -17.59 0.09
C MET A 48 7.35 -16.63 -0.20
N ARG A 49 7.39 -16.08 -1.42
CA ARG A 49 8.34 -15.01 -1.75
C ARG A 49 7.77 -13.67 -1.31
N LEU A 50 8.32 -13.12 -0.23
CA LEU A 50 7.87 -11.85 0.35
C LEU A 50 7.99 -10.68 -0.64
N ILE A 51 6.99 -9.81 -0.61
CA ILE A 51 6.96 -8.48 -1.20
C ILE A 51 7.35 -7.50 -0.09
N VAL A 52 8.09 -6.44 -0.44
CA VAL A 52 8.50 -5.42 0.52
C VAL A 52 7.29 -4.83 1.23
N ASP A 53 7.36 -4.78 2.57
CA ASP A 53 6.31 -4.20 3.40
C ASP A 53 6.22 -2.68 3.19
N ILE A 54 4.99 -2.18 3.29
CA ILE A 54 4.74 -0.75 3.36
C ILE A 54 5.24 -0.23 4.73
N PRO A 55 5.92 0.93 4.80
CA PRO A 55 6.31 1.53 6.07
C PRO A 55 5.12 1.65 7.04
N SER A 56 5.35 1.35 8.32
CA SER A 56 4.30 1.46 9.34
C SER A 56 3.84 2.91 9.49
N VAL A 57 2.66 3.09 10.11
CA VAL A 57 2.13 4.42 10.43
C VAL A 57 3.14 5.24 11.24
N GLU A 58 3.81 4.62 12.21
CA GLU A 58 4.83 5.25 13.06
C GLU A 58 6.03 5.68 12.23
N ALA A 59 6.50 4.82 11.32
CA ALA A 59 7.59 5.14 10.42
C ALA A 59 7.22 6.32 9.51
N LEU A 60 6.03 6.32 8.91
CA LEU A 60 5.53 7.42 8.08
C LEU A 60 5.42 8.73 8.86
N LYS A 61 4.91 8.70 10.10
CA LYS A 61 4.82 9.87 10.98
C LYS A 61 6.20 10.41 11.37
N ALA A 62 7.19 9.53 11.61
CA ALA A 62 8.57 9.94 11.83
C ALA A 62 9.16 10.72 10.64
N TYR A 63 8.58 10.53 9.45
CA TYR A 63 8.90 11.29 8.23
C TYR A 63 7.96 12.48 7.97
N ARG A 64 7.23 12.99 8.99
CA ARG A 64 6.30 14.12 8.88
C ARG A 64 5.13 13.88 7.92
N ALA A 65 4.73 12.62 7.71
CA ALA A 65 3.47 12.32 7.06
C ALA A 65 2.31 12.51 8.06
N GLN A 66 1.29 13.25 7.64
CA GLN A 66 -0.01 13.24 8.31
C GLN A 66 -0.78 12.03 7.75
N VAL A 67 -0.65 10.88 8.41
CA VAL A 67 -1.26 9.63 7.95
C VAL A 67 -2.75 9.61 8.22
N ILE A 68 -3.55 9.43 7.17
CA ILE A 68 -5.00 9.36 7.18
C ILE A 68 -5.41 7.99 6.63
N ASN A 69 -5.76 7.07 7.53
CA ASN A 69 -6.21 5.73 7.18
C ASN A 69 -7.74 5.72 7.09
N THR A 70 -8.27 5.49 5.89
CA THR A 70 -9.72 5.55 5.65
C THR A 70 -10.15 4.60 4.53
N THR A 71 -11.38 4.10 4.64
CA THR A 71 -12.13 3.44 3.56
C THR A 71 -13.13 4.38 2.92
N GLU A 72 -13.39 5.53 3.54
CA GLU A 72 -14.40 6.49 3.11
C GLU A 72 -13.87 7.41 2.01
N PRO A 73 -14.74 7.88 1.10
CA PRO A 73 -14.37 8.88 0.12
C PRO A 73 -13.86 10.18 0.78
N GLN A 74 -12.93 10.88 0.12
CA GLN A 74 -12.32 12.11 0.61
C GLN A 74 -12.42 13.22 -0.43
N SER A 75 -12.73 14.42 0.05
CA SER A 75 -12.62 15.64 -0.76
C SER A 75 -11.37 16.41 -0.33
N LEU A 76 -10.56 16.86 -1.29
CA LEU A 76 -9.26 17.46 -1.07
C LEU A 76 -9.14 18.81 -1.78
N LEU A 77 -8.35 19.71 -1.19
CA LEU A 77 -8.06 21.05 -1.73
C LEU A 77 -9.34 21.82 -2.09
N ASP A 78 -10.18 22.09 -1.08
CA ASP A 78 -11.42 22.87 -1.25
C ASP A 78 -12.32 22.31 -2.37
N ASP A 79 -12.59 21.00 -2.32
CA ASP A 79 -13.43 20.25 -3.25
C ASP A 79 -12.93 20.18 -4.71
N MET A 80 -11.67 20.51 -4.96
CA MET A 80 -11.06 20.39 -6.29
C MET A 80 -10.75 18.94 -6.69
N PHE A 81 -10.51 18.06 -5.72
CA PHE A 81 -10.17 16.66 -5.97
C PHE A 81 -11.02 15.72 -5.11
N TYR A 82 -11.39 14.58 -5.71
CA TYR A 82 -12.14 13.54 -5.03
C TYR A 82 -11.40 12.20 -5.08
N VAL A 83 -11.27 11.57 -3.92
CA VAL A 83 -10.76 10.21 -3.76
C VAL A 83 -11.94 9.32 -3.38
N SER A 84 -12.21 8.28 -4.17
CA SER A 84 -13.44 7.48 -4.10
C SER A 84 -13.63 6.63 -2.85
N GLY A 85 -12.61 6.46 -2.01
CA GLY A 85 -12.64 5.46 -0.93
C GLY A 85 -12.52 4.01 -1.45
N GLU A 86 -12.94 3.05 -0.62
CA GLU A 86 -12.92 1.63 -0.96
C GLU A 86 -13.99 1.29 -2.01
N ILE A 87 -13.56 0.59 -3.06
CA ILE A 87 -14.45 0.06 -4.09
C ILE A 87 -14.62 -1.44 -3.83
N PRO A 88 -15.83 -1.93 -3.49
CA PRO A 88 -16.08 -3.34 -3.27
C PRO A 88 -15.77 -4.18 -4.52
N ARG A 89 -14.95 -5.24 -4.35
CA ARG A 89 -14.60 -6.18 -5.44
C ARG A 89 -15.70 -7.24 -5.63
N VAL A 90 -16.88 -6.82 -6.04
CA VAL A 90 -18.07 -7.70 -6.20
C VAL A 90 -18.32 -8.14 -7.64
N THR A 91 -17.53 -7.65 -8.60
CA THR A 91 -17.66 -8.00 -10.02
C THR A 91 -16.61 -9.04 -10.43
N ALA A 92 -16.91 -9.81 -11.48
CA ALA A 92 -15.98 -10.76 -12.07
C ALA A 92 -14.89 -10.10 -12.96
N PHE A 93 -14.89 -8.77 -13.07
CA PHE A 93 -14.01 -8.06 -14.01
C PHE A 93 -12.53 -8.16 -13.59
N GLU A 94 -12.24 -8.26 -12.29
CA GLU A 94 -10.87 -8.36 -11.77
C GLU A 94 -10.76 -9.41 -10.65
N HIS A 95 -10.30 -10.61 -11.03
CA HIS A 95 -10.07 -11.71 -10.10
C HIS A 95 -8.78 -11.56 -9.27
N GLY A 96 -7.89 -10.63 -9.60
CA GLY A 96 -6.55 -10.54 -9.01
C GLY A 96 -5.63 -11.68 -9.46
N LEU A 97 -4.43 -11.76 -8.87
CA LEU A 97 -3.44 -12.80 -9.17
C LEU A 97 -3.60 -13.98 -8.20
N PRO A 98 -3.87 -15.21 -8.67
CA PRO A 98 -4.09 -16.37 -7.79
C PRO A 98 -2.91 -16.71 -6.86
N THR A 99 -1.70 -16.34 -7.25
CA THR A 99 -0.48 -16.60 -6.47
C THR A 99 -0.22 -15.55 -5.39
N GLN A 100 -0.94 -14.43 -5.38
CA GLN A 100 -0.80 -13.41 -4.33
C GLN A 100 -1.43 -13.87 -3.02
N HIS A 101 -0.67 -13.72 -1.94
CA HIS A 101 -1.12 -14.01 -0.58
C HIS A 101 -0.81 -12.81 0.31
N ARG A 102 -1.64 -12.64 1.34
CA ARG A 102 -1.38 -11.70 2.43
C ARG A 102 -1.37 -12.42 3.76
N GLN A 103 -0.70 -11.82 4.73
CA GLN A 103 -0.71 -12.26 6.12
C GLN A 103 -1.14 -11.07 6.99
N PRO A 104 -2.33 -11.12 7.62
CA PRO A 104 -2.69 -10.14 8.64
C PRO A 104 -1.81 -10.36 9.88
N SER A 105 -1.66 -9.33 10.70
CA SER A 105 -0.72 -9.28 11.84
C SER A 105 -0.79 -10.48 12.79
N ASN A 106 -1.95 -11.15 12.90
CA ASN A 106 -2.17 -12.29 13.79
C ASN A 106 -2.70 -13.55 13.07
N GLY A 107 -2.51 -13.68 11.76
CA GLY A 107 -3.05 -14.79 10.96
C GLY A 107 -2.02 -15.60 10.18
N GLY A 108 -2.50 -16.68 9.57
CA GLY A 108 -1.75 -17.41 8.53
C GLY A 108 -1.81 -16.71 7.18
N TRP A 109 -1.12 -17.27 6.20
CA TRP A 109 -1.21 -16.82 4.80
C TRP A 109 -2.59 -17.12 4.24
N GLU A 110 -3.23 -16.10 3.67
CA GLU A 110 -4.51 -16.22 2.94
C GLU A 110 -4.34 -15.68 1.51
N PRO A 111 -5.10 -16.20 0.53
CA PRO A 111 -5.13 -15.61 -0.80
C PRO A 111 -5.49 -14.11 -0.76
N ASP A 112 -4.72 -13.28 -1.47
CA ASP A 112 -4.98 -11.84 -1.62
C ASP A 112 -5.75 -11.41 -2.91
N PRO A 113 -6.48 -12.31 -3.62
CA PRO A 113 -7.66 -11.92 -4.36
C PRO A 113 -8.94 -12.13 -3.53
N ARG A 114 -9.73 -11.07 -3.35
CA ARG A 114 -10.99 -11.12 -2.55
C ARG A 114 -12.23 -11.47 -3.39
N THR A 115 -12.08 -11.78 -4.67
CA THR A 115 -13.21 -12.17 -5.51
C THR A 115 -13.72 -13.54 -5.02
N PRO A 116 -15.04 -13.72 -4.78
CA PRO A 116 -15.57 -15.00 -4.32
C PRO A 116 -15.13 -16.11 -5.26
N GLY A 117 -14.53 -17.17 -4.73
CA GLY A 117 -14.17 -18.33 -5.52
C GLY A 117 -15.43 -18.91 -6.15
N HIS A 118 -15.46 -19.01 -7.48
CA HIS A 118 -16.40 -19.91 -8.14
C HIS A 118 -16.00 -21.33 -7.74
N GLY A 119 -16.88 -22.00 -6.98
CA GLY A 119 -16.83 -23.45 -6.81
C GLY A 119 -17.15 -24.18 -8.11
#